data_AF-A0A1H4EIQ8-F1
#
_entry.id   AF-A0A1H4EIQ8-F1
#
_cell.length_a   1.000
_cell.length_b   1.000
_cell.length_c   1.000
_cell.angle_alpha   90.00
_cell.angle_beta   90.00
_cell.angle_gamma   90.00
#
_symmetry.space_group_name_H-M   'P 1'
#
loop_
_entity.id
_entity.type
_entity.pdbx_description
1 polymer ?
#
loop_
_entity_poly.entity_id
_entity_poly.type
_entity_poly.pdbx_seq_one_letter_code
_entity_poly.pdbx_strand_id
1 'polypeptide(L)'
;MYFIDDSLRPENQQHPIIQAVPCGPQWLPGDTDDVPVTMVSHQVQKAVGCHNAGATVLHVQMREADGKGARRMFNEMLDRLRTAMPRRVLQTGF
;
A
#
# COMPACT_ATOMS: atom_id res chain seq x y z
N MET A 1 13.65 26.87 7.96
CA MET A 1 13.59 26.26 6.61
C MET A 1 13.95 27.31 5.59
N TYR A 2 14.66 26.94 4.52
CA TYR A 2 14.98 27.84 3.41
C TYR A 2 14.02 27.55 2.26
N PHE A 3 13.20 28.53 1.87
CA PHE A 3 12.28 28.44 0.75
C PHE A 3 12.77 29.38 -0.35
N ILE A 4 12.79 28.88 -1.58
CA ILE A 4 13.03 29.72 -2.77
C ILE A 4 11.70 30.35 -3.20
N ASP A 5 11.76 31.48 -3.91
CA ASP A 5 10.54 32.14 -4.42
C ASP A 5 9.66 31.13 -5.17
N ASP A 6 8.36 31.20 -4.90
CA ASP A 6 7.33 30.34 -5.49
C ASP A 6 7.46 28.81 -5.24
N SER A 7 8.30 28.35 -4.31
CA SER A 7 8.50 26.91 -4.05
C SER A 7 7.27 26.17 -3.49
N LEU A 8 6.27 26.91 -3.00
CA LEU A 8 5.03 26.34 -2.47
C LEU A 8 3.99 26.07 -3.57
N ARG A 9 4.22 26.56 -4.79
CA ARG A 9 3.33 26.32 -5.92
C ARG A 9 3.52 24.88 -6.40
N PRO A 10 2.46 24.06 -6.51
CA PRO A 10 2.57 22.67 -6.94
C PRO A 10 3.33 22.49 -8.26
N GLU A 11 3.15 23.44 -9.19
CA GLU A 11 3.84 23.46 -10.50
C GLU A 11 5.37 23.49 -10.39
N ASN A 12 5.92 24.00 -9.27
CA ASN A 12 7.35 24.16 -9.02
C ASN A 12 7.93 23.04 -8.14
N GLN A 13 7.10 22.06 -7.74
CA GLN A 13 7.52 20.95 -6.89
C GLN A 13 7.98 19.76 -7.73
N GLN A 14 9.00 19.06 -7.24
CA GLN A 14 9.37 17.77 -7.83
C GLN A 14 8.21 16.78 -7.66
N HIS A 15 8.00 15.92 -8.66
CA HIS A 15 6.95 14.91 -8.59
C HIS A 15 7.18 14.01 -7.38
N PRO A 16 6.22 13.91 -6.43
CA PRO A 16 6.41 13.13 -5.23
C PRO A 16 6.35 11.63 -5.55
N ILE A 17 7.15 10.86 -4.81
CA ILE A 17 6.94 9.41 -4.70
C ILE A 17 5.92 9.18 -3.59
N ILE A 18 4.80 8.55 -3.93
CA ILE A 18 3.73 8.25 -2.98
C ILE A 18 3.83 6.76 -2.65
N GLN A 19 4.24 6.47 -1.42
CA GLN A 19 4.27 5.12 -0.87
C GLN A 19 3.04 4.86 -0.01
N ALA A 20 2.26 3.84 -0.37
CA ALA A 20 1.10 3.41 0.40
C ALA A 20 1.36 2.05 1.07
N VAL A 21 0.80 1.87 2.26
CA VAL A 21 0.83 0.61 3.02
C VAL A 21 -0.62 0.16 3.27
N PRO A 22 -1.24 -0.60 2.36
CA PRO A 22 -2.67 -0.84 2.39
C PRO A 22 -3.17 -1.59 3.64
N CYS A 23 -2.33 -2.46 4.21
CA CYS A 23 -2.70 -3.39 5.29
C CYS A 23 -1.69 -3.38 6.45
N GLY A 24 -1.06 -2.24 6.74
CA GLY A 24 0.08 -2.19 7.67
C GLY A 24 -0.25 -2.45 9.14
N PRO A 25 0.71 -2.90 9.96
CA PRO A 25 0.53 -3.52 11.29
C PRO A 25 -0.09 -2.59 12.34
N GLN A 26 -0.05 -1.27 12.11
CA GLN A 26 -0.47 -0.23 13.05
C GLN A 26 -1.91 -0.39 13.56
N TRP A 27 -2.82 -0.88 12.71
CA TRP A 27 -4.26 -0.96 13.00
C TRP A 27 -4.71 -2.40 13.17
N LEU A 28 -5.50 -2.70 14.19
CA LEU A 28 -6.09 -4.01 14.45
C LEU A 28 -7.52 -4.09 13.90
N PRO A 29 -8.04 -5.30 13.65
CA PRO A 29 -9.47 -5.49 13.38
C PRO A 29 -10.31 -4.89 14.51
N GLY A 30 -11.18 -3.94 14.16
CA GLY A 30 -12.00 -3.20 15.12
C GLY A 30 -11.54 -1.76 15.39
N ASP A 31 -10.31 -1.38 15.05
CA ASP A 31 -9.86 0.02 15.11
C ASP A 31 -10.52 0.87 14.01
N THR A 32 -10.91 0.23 12.90
CA THR A 32 -11.66 0.83 11.79
C THR A 32 -12.41 -0.26 11.03
N ASP A 33 -13.49 0.12 10.36
CA ASP A 33 -14.32 -0.76 9.54
C ASP A 33 -13.61 -1.26 8.26
N ASP A 34 -12.49 -0.61 7.90
CA ASP A 34 -11.80 -0.81 6.62
C ASP A 34 -10.40 -1.47 6.79
N VAL A 35 -10.15 -2.24 7.85
CA VAL A 35 -8.91 -3.05 7.93
C VAL A 35 -9.17 -4.46 7.37
N PRO A 36 -8.67 -4.78 6.15
CA PRO A 36 -8.94 -6.07 5.52
C PRO A 36 -8.15 -7.20 6.18
N VAL A 37 -8.83 -8.20 6.76
CA VAL A 37 -8.18 -9.39 7.37
C VAL A 37 -8.69 -10.72 6.83
N THR A 38 -9.86 -10.77 6.22
CA THR A 38 -10.54 -12.05 5.96
C THR A 38 -10.30 -12.64 4.57
N MET A 39 -9.82 -11.87 3.59
CA MET A 39 -9.65 -12.37 2.22
C MET A 39 -8.45 -11.80 1.48
N VAL A 40 -7.69 -12.68 0.80
CA VAL A 40 -6.63 -12.29 -0.15
C VAL A 40 -7.16 -11.32 -1.20
N SER A 41 -8.36 -11.57 -1.73
CA SER A 41 -8.99 -10.67 -2.71
C SER A 41 -9.24 -9.28 -2.15
N HIS A 42 -9.63 -9.13 -0.88
CA HIS A 42 -9.91 -7.82 -0.29
C HIS A 42 -8.63 -7.01 -0.05
N GLN A 43 -7.58 -7.67 0.45
CA GLN A 43 -6.25 -7.03 0.60
C GLN A 43 -5.66 -6.63 -0.77
N VAL A 44 -5.84 -7.45 -1.82
CA VAL A 44 -5.44 -7.11 -3.19
C VAL A 44 -6.23 -5.91 -3.73
N GLN A 45 -7.56 -5.91 -3.58
CA GLN A 45 -8.39 -4.80 -4.05
C GLN A 45 -8.04 -3.48 -3.36
N LYS A 46 -7.72 -3.51 -2.07
CA LYS A 46 -7.26 -2.31 -1.36
C LYS A 46 -5.93 -1.79 -1.91
N ALA A 47 -4.98 -2.69 -2.20
CA ALA A 47 -3.73 -2.32 -2.84
C ALA A 47 -3.93 -1.74 -4.25
N VAL A 48 -4.86 -2.30 -5.03
CA VAL A 48 -5.28 -1.75 -6.34
C VAL A 48 -5.91 -0.38 -6.17
N GLY A 49 -6.75 -0.19 -5.16
CA GLY A 49 -7.33 1.11 -4.80
C GLY A 49 -6.27 2.17 -4.52
N CYS A 50 -5.27 1.86 -3.69
CA CYS A 50 -4.15 2.76 -3.42
C CYS A 50 -3.39 3.12 -4.70
N HIS A 51 -3.16 2.14 -5.58
CA HIS A 51 -2.50 2.38 -6.84
C HIS A 51 -3.33 3.30 -7.77
N ASN A 52 -4.62 3.01 -7.93
CA ASN A 52 -5.53 3.81 -8.74
C ASN A 52 -5.67 5.25 -8.20
N ALA A 53 -5.47 5.44 -6.89
CA ALA A 53 -5.43 6.74 -6.24
C ALA A 53 -4.08 7.50 -6.39
N GLY A 54 -3.10 6.93 -7.10
CA GLY A 54 -1.83 7.59 -7.42
C GLY A 54 -0.61 7.07 -6.66
N ALA A 55 -0.72 6.01 -5.87
CA ALA A 55 0.45 5.40 -5.23
C ALA A 55 1.41 4.81 -6.29
N THR A 56 2.67 5.22 -6.21
CA THR A 56 3.74 4.78 -7.10
C THR A 56 4.57 3.64 -6.50
N VAL A 57 4.52 3.49 -5.17
CA VAL A 57 5.12 2.37 -4.42
C VAL A 57 4.07 1.76 -3.49
N LEU A 58 3.99 0.43 -3.49
CA LEU A 58 3.18 -0.32 -2.52
C LEU A 58 4.09 -1.08 -1.57
N HIS A 59 4.04 -0.74 -0.28
CA HIS A 59 4.65 -1.55 0.75
C HIS A 59 3.71 -2.70 1.08
N VAL A 60 4.12 -3.91 0.71
CA VAL A 60 3.26 -5.09 0.78
C VAL A 60 3.41 -5.72 2.15
N GLN A 61 2.31 -5.76 2.89
CA GLN A 61 2.14 -6.54 4.10
C GLN A 61 0.84 -7.35 3.95
N MET A 62 0.82 -8.52 4.60
CA MET A 62 -0.28 -9.47 4.49
C MET A 62 -0.78 -9.81 5.89
N ARG A 63 -2.09 -10.01 6.03
CA ARG A 63 -2.71 -10.43 7.29
C ARG A 63 -3.48 -11.73 7.18
N GLU A 64 -3.43 -12.48 8.27
CA GLU A 64 -4.31 -13.62 8.55
C GLU A 64 -5.67 -13.11 9.05
N ALA A 65 -6.65 -14.01 9.15
CA ALA A 65 -7.99 -13.68 9.64
C ALA A 65 -8.01 -13.16 11.08
N ASP A 66 -7.03 -13.53 11.91
CA ASP A 66 -6.87 -13.02 13.28
C ASP A 66 -6.16 -11.65 13.33
N GLY A 67 -5.87 -11.07 12.17
CA GLY A 67 -5.18 -9.80 12.00
C GLY A 67 -3.66 -9.87 12.14
N LYS A 68 -3.05 -11.01 12.46
CA LYS A 68 -1.57 -11.09 12.53
C LYS A 68 -0.93 -11.11 11.15
N GLY A 69 0.36 -10.81 11.08
CA GLY A 69 1.13 -10.87 9.84
C GLY A 69 1.16 -12.28 9.22
N ALA A 70 0.80 -12.38 7.94
CA ALA A 70 0.70 -13.63 7.18
C ALA A 70 1.92 -13.86 6.27
N ARG A 71 3.03 -14.32 6.85
CA ARG A 71 4.27 -14.56 6.09
C ARG A 71 4.12 -15.68 5.03
N ARG A 72 3.29 -16.69 5.30
CA ARG A 72 3.12 -17.86 4.43
C ARG A 72 2.42 -17.54 3.10
N MET A 73 1.53 -16.54 3.11
CA MET A 73 0.72 -16.14 1.96
C MET A 73 1.39 -15.07 1.10
N PHE A 74 2.60 -14.64 1.46
CA PHE A 74 3.24 -13.48 0.86
C PHE A 74 3.53 -13.63 -0.64
N ASN A 75 3.98 -14.80 -1.07
CA ASN A 75 4.26 -15.04 -2.50
C ASN A 75 2.98 -15.05 -3.34
N GLU A 76 1.89 -15.61 -2.82
CA GLU A 76 0.59 -15.59 -3.49
C GLU A 76 0.06 -14.16 -3.64
N MET A 77 0.24 -13.33 -2.61
CA MET A 77 -0.10 -11.92 -2.65
C MET A 77 0.70 -11.16 -3.72
N LEU A 78 2.02 -11.38 -3.77
CA LEU A 78 2.87 -10.75 -4.78
C LEU A 78 2.46 -11.16 -6.20
N ASP A 79 2.16 -12.44 -6.42
CA ASP A 79 1.71 -12.94 -7.73
C ASP A 79 0.41 -12.26 -8.17
N ARG A 80 -0.61 -12.25 -7.30
CA ARG A 80 -1.89 -11.58 -7.56
C ARG A 80 -1.73 -10.08 -7.83
N LEU A 81 -0.87 -9.39 -7.07
CA LEU A 81 -0.60 -7.97 -7.28
C LEU A 81 0.14 -7.71 -8.61
N ARG A 82 1.07 -8.60 -8.99
CA ARG A 82 1.77 -8.52 -10.28
C ARG A 82 0.82 -8.74 -11.45
N THR A 83 -0.15 -9.64 -11.32
CA THR A 83 -1.21 -9.83 -12.31
C THR A 83 -2.14 -8.62 -12.39
N ALA A 84 -2.60 -8.10 -11.25
CA ALA A 84 -3.55 -6.99 -11.22
C ALA A 84 -2.94 -5.64 -11.64
N MET A 85 -1.67 -5.42 -11.33
CA MET A 85 -0.97 -4.15 -11.55
C MET A 85 0.44 -4.38 -12.10
N PRO A 86 0.55 -4.73 -13.39
CA PRO A 86 1.84 -4.97 -14.01
C PRO A 86 2.72 -3.70 -13.94
N ARG A 87 4.03 -3.90 -13.72
CA ARG A 87 5.08 -2.85 -13.68
C ARG A 87 5.06 -1.91 -12.45
N ARG A 88 4.38 -2.25 -11.36
CA ARG A 88 4.48 -1.49 -10.09
C ARG A 88 5.69 -1.86 -9.24
N VAL A 89 6.16 -0.90 -8.46
CA VAL A 89 7.18 -1.10 -7.44
C VAL A 89 6.50 -1.67 -6.20
N LEU A 90 6.77 -2.95 -5.94
CA LEU A 90 6.34 -3.63 -4.73
C LEU A 90 7.51 -3.67 -3.76
N GLN A 91 7.43 -2.91 -2.67
CA GLN A 91 8.42 -2.94 -1.61
C GLN A 91 8.05 -4.03 -0.60
N THR A 92 9.01 -4.90 -0.29
CA THR A 92 8.86 -5.96 0.70
C THR A 92 9.67 -5.61 1.94
N GLY A 93 9.08 -5.73 3.13
CA GLY A 93 9.72 -5.49 4.42
C GLY A 93 8.75 -5.86 5.54
N PHE A 94 9.28 -6.28 6.70
CA PHE A 94 8.47 -6.64 7.87
C PHE A 94 8.37 -5.46 8.82
#